data_AF-A0A8C9BKS5-F1
#
_entry.id   AF-A0A8C9BKS5-F1
#
_cell.length_a   1.000
_cell.length_b   1.000
_cell.length_c   1.000
_cell.angle_alpha   90.00
_cell.angle_beta   90.00
_cell.angle_gamma   90.00
#
_symmetry.space_group_name_H-M   'P 1'
#
loop_
_entity.id
_entity.type
_entity.pdbx_description
1 polymer ?
#
loop_
_entity_poly.entity_id
_entity_poly.type
_entity_poly.pdbx_seq_one_letter_code
_entity_poly.pdbx_strand_id
1 'polypeptide(L)'
;MATSLRRPSFTTCSSPTDTDDEGVRGTCEDASICKRFAVSVGYWQDPYIQHLVRLSKERKAPEINRGYFARVHGVSQLIKAFLRKTECNCQILNLGAGMDTTFWRLKDEDLLPSKYFEIDFPMIVTRKLHSIKLPTLLIAECVLVYMTPEQSTNLLKWAAKSFETAMFINYEQVNMDDRFGQIMIENLRRRQCDLAGVETCKSLESQKERLLSSGWESASAIDMMELYSKLPRAEVSRIESLEFLDEMELLEQLMQHYCLCWATKGGSELGLKEITY
;
A
#
# COMPACT_ATOMS: atom_id res chain seq x y z
N MET A 1 -28.98 19.13 56.38
CA MET A 1 -27.71 19.18 55.64
C MET A 1 -27.60 17.94 54.77
N ALA A 2 -27.79 18.07 53.46
CA ALA A 2 -27.40 17.06 52.48
C ALA A 2 -27.19 17.79 51.16
N THR A 3 -25.95 18.17 50.91
CA THR A 3 -25.49 18.87 49.71
C THR A 3 -25.47 17.91 48.52
N SER A 4 -26.16 18.31 47.45
CA SER A 4 -26.15 17.66 46.14
C SER A 4 -24.75 17.81 45.52
N LEU A 5 -24.05 16.69 45.32
CA LEU A 5 -22.83 16.62 44.52
C LEU A 5 -23.21 16.36 43.06
N ARG A 6 -23.10 17.40 42.23
CA ARG A 6 -23.11 17.27 40.76
C ARG A 6 -21.94 16.39 40.32
N ARG A 7 -22.21 15.35 39.53
CA ARG A 7 -21.17 14.62 38.78
C ARG A 7 -20.56 15.56 37.73
N PRO A 8 -19.23 15.57 37.53
CA PRO A 8 -18.65 16.27 36.41
C PRO A 8 -18.98 15.55 35.11
N SER A 9 -19.48 16.29 34.12
CA SER A 9 -19.55 15.84 32.74
C SER A 9 -18.12 15.73 32.21
N PHE A 10 -17.67 14.53 31.88
CA PHE A 10 -16.46 14.33 31.09
C PHE A 10 -16.76 14.75 29.65
N THR A 11 -16.40 15.98 29.31
CA THR A 11 -16.13 16.34 27.91
C THR A 11 -14.76 15.77 27.57
N THR A 12 -14.73 14.71 26.78
CA THR A 12 -13.52 14.22 26.11
C THR A 12 -13.02 15.32 25.17
N CYS A 13 -11.92 15.95 25.53
CA CYS A 13 -11.17 16.80 24.62
C CYS A 13 -10.39 15.88 23.68
N SER A 14 -10.82 15.75 22.43
CA SER A 14 -10.08 15.01 21.40
C SER A 14 -8.76 15.74 21.15
N SER A 15 -7.62 15.06 21.30
CA SER A 15 -6.33 15.61 20.89
C SER A 15 -6.27 15.68 19.36
N PRO A 16 -5.51 16.62 18.76
CA PRO A 16 -5.37 16.71 17.30
C PRO A 16 -4.91 15.39 16.65
N THR A 17 -4.20 14.54 17.39
CA THR A 17 -3.80 13.20 16.97
C THR A 17 -4.99 12.25 16.72
N ASP A 18 -6.08 12.36 17.49
CA ASP A 18 -7.25 11.47 17.34
C ASP A 18 -7.99 11.76 16.03
N THR A 19 -8.07 13.03 15.62
CA THR A 19 -8.74 13.43 14.37
C THR A 19 -7.94 13.06 13.13
N ASP A 20 -6.61 13.20 13.17
CA ASP A 20 -5.75 12.78 12.06
C ASP A 20 -5.80 11.25 11.89
N ASP A 21 -5.79 10.51 13.00
CA ASP A 21 -5.92 9.05 12.97
C ASP A 21 -7.31 8.60 12.46
N GLU A 22 -8.39 9.34 12.71
CA GLU A 22 -9.72 9.06 12.14
C GLU A 22 -9.72 9.20 10.61
N GLY A 23 -9.13 10.27 10.09
CA GLY A 23 -8.97 10.49 8.66
C GLY A 23 -8.13 9.40 8.00
N VAL A 24 -7.00 9.05 8.61
CA VAL A 24 -6.15 7.94 8.13
C VAL A 24 -6.91 6.61 8.16
N ARG A 25 -7.68 6.30 9.21
CA ARG A 25 -8.53 5.10 9.25
C ARG A 25 -9.58 5.08 8.13
N GLY A 26 -10.14 6.23 7.78
CA GLY A 26 -11.10 6.37 6.67
C GLY A 26 -10.53 5.95 5.30
N THR A 27 -9.21 6.07 5.11
CA THR A 27 -8.57 5.69 3.84
C THR A 27 -8.65 4.19 3.54
N CYS A 28 -8.76 3.35 4.58
CA CYS A 28 -8.99 1.92 4.42
C CYS A 28 -10.34 1.64 3.75
N GLU A 29 -11.40 2.34 4.17
CA GLU A 29 -12.73 2.23 3.57
C GLU A 29 -12.70 2.70 2.10
N ASP A 30 -12.11 3.86 1.83
CA ASP A 30 -11.98 4.43 0.48
C ASP A 30 -11.24 3.47 -0.48
N ALA A 31 -10.08 2.96 -0.07
CA ALA A 31 -9.29 2.04 -0.87
C ALA A 31 -10.04 0.74 -1.15
N SER A 32 -10.71 0.21 -0.14
CA SER A 32 -11.44 -1.05 -0.26
C SER A 32 -12.68 -0.93 -1.13
N ILE A 33 -13.39 0.21 -1.06
CA ILE A 33 -14.52 0.51 -1.95
C ILE A 33 -14.05 0.60 -3.41
N CYS A 34 -12.93 1.30 -3.66
CA CYS A 34 -12.38 1.40 -5.01
C CYS A 34 -11.94 0.03 -5.55
N LYS A 35 -11.25 -0.77 -4.73
CA LYS A 35 -10.86 -2.15 -5.07
C LYS A 35 -12.09 -3.01 -5.39
N ARG A 36 -13.12 -3.01 -4.53
CA ARG A 36 -14.34 -3.80 -4.76
C ARG A 36 -15.09 -3.34 -6.02
N PHE A 37 -15.15 -2.03 -6.27
CA PHE A 37 -15.79 -1.51 -7.47
C PHE A 37 -15.07 -1.99 -8.73
N ALA A 38 -13.74 -1.86 -8.81
CA ALA A 38 -12.96 -2.32 -9.96
C ALA A 38 -13.06 -3.84 -10.18
N VAL A 39 -13.11 -4.64 -9.11
CA VAL A 39 -13.41 -6.10 -9.20
C VAL A 39 -14.78 -6.36 -9.82
N SER A 40 -15.81 -5.60 -9.42
CA SER A 40 -17.16 -5.77 -9.97
C SER A 40 -17.26 -5.43 -11.46
N VAL A 41 -16.37 -4.57 -11.97
CA VAL A 41 -16.25 -4.22 -13.39
C VAL A 41 -15.43 -5.28 -14.15
N GLY A 42 -14.61 -6.07 -13.46
CA GLY A 42 -13.81 -7.16 -14.04
C GLY A 42 -12.33 -6.84 -14.24
N TYR A 43 -11.78 -5.81 -13.58
CA TYR A 43 -10.36 -5.46 -13.71
C TYR A 43 -9.44 -6.60 -13.23
N TRP A 44 -9.78 -7.26 -12.12
CA TRP A 44 -9.15 -8.51 -11.68
C TRP A 44 -10.17 -9.39 -10.94
N GLN A 45 -9.78 -10.63 -10.64
CA GLN A 45 -10.61 -11.58 -9.91
C GLN A 45 -10.30 -11.53 -8.41
N ASP A 46 -11.34 -11.29 -7.61
CA ASP A 46 -11.27 -11.33 -6.16
C ASP A 46 -12.64 -11.76 -5.59
N PRO A 47 -12.83 -13.07 -5.33
CA PRO A 47 -14.09 -13.56 -4.78
C PRO A 47 -14.27 -13.22 -3.29
N TYR A 48 -13.25 -12.64 -2.63
CA TYR A 48 -13.20 -12.46 -1.18
C TYR A 48 -13.61 -11.06 -0.74
N ILE A 49 -13.23 -10.03 -1.51
CA ILE A 49 -13.42 -8.62 -1.10
C ILE A 49 -14.89 -8.25 -0.88
N GLN A 50 -15.82 -8.97 -1.54
CA GLN A 50 -17.25 -8.79 -1.37
C GLN A 50 -17.76 -9.11 0.06
N HIS A 51 -17.03 -9.92 0.82
CA HIS A 51 -17.36 -10.27 2.20
C HIS A 51 -16.89 -9.22 3.21
N LEU A 52 -15.96 -8.35 2.81
CA LEU A 52 -15.34 -7.37 3.71
C LEU A 52 -15.94 -5.98 3.56
N VAL A 53 -16.19 -5.53 2.33
CA VAL A 53 -16.53 -4.13 2.03
C VAL A 53 -17.73 -4.09 1.11
N ARG A 54 -18.71 -3.20 1.28
CA ARG A 54 -19.92 -3.15 0.44
C ARG A 54 -19.63 -2.66 -0.98
N LEU A 55 -20.43 -3.08 -1.97
CA LEU A 55 -20.32 -2.55 -3.33
C LEU A 55 -20.87 -1.12 -3.37
N SER A 56 -20.03 -0.16 -3.78
CA SER A 56 -20.45 1.21 -4.03
C SER A 56 -21.50 1.25 -5.14
N LYS A 57 -22.55 2.04 -4.94
CA LYS A 57 -23.54 2.35 -5.98
C LYS A 57 -23.05 3.46 -6.91
N GLU A 58 -22.17 4.32 -6.42
CA GLU A 58 -21.55 5.37 -7.21
C GLU A 58 -20.40 4.79 -8.03
N ARG A 59 -20.38 5.14 -9.32
CA ARG A 59 -19.31 4.75 -10.22
C ARG A 59 -18.01 5.44 -9.82
N LYS A 60 -16.90 4.71 -9.98
CA LYS A 60 -15.55 5.30 -9.95
C LYS A 60 -15.12 5.60 -11.38
N ALA A 61 -14.39 6.70 -11.56
CA ALA A 61 -13.94 7.12 -12.88
C ALA A 61 -12.96 6.06 -13.47
N PRO A 62 -12.96 5.82 -14.79
CA PRO A 62 -12.17 4.74 -15.40
C PRO A 62 -10.67 4.82 -15.09
N GLU A 63 -10.10 6.02 -15.04
CA GLU A 63 -8.71 6.26 -14.69
C GLU A 63 -8.36 5.85 -13.25
N ILE A 64 -9.33 5.97 -12.32
CA ILE A 64 -9.18 5.46 -10.96
C ILE A 64 -9.14 3.93 -10.97
N ASN A 65 -10.05 3.28 -11.70
CA ASN A 65 -10.08 1.81 -11.77
C ASN A 65 -8.82 1.25 -12.44
N ARG A 66 -8.34 1.87 -13.52
CA ARG A 66 -7.06 1.53 -14.17
C ARG A 66 -5.88 1.76 -13.22
N GLY A 67 -5.88 2.84 -12.44
CA GLY A 67 -4.94 3.10 -11.35
C GLY A 67 -4.87 1.97 -10.34
N TYR A 68 -6.03 1.56 -9.80
CA TYR A 68 -6.11 0.45 -8.86
C TYR A 68 -5.71 -0.89 -9.48
N PHE A 69 -6.02 -1.14 -10.74
CA PHE A 69 -5.55 -2.31 -11.45
C PHE A 69 -4.02 -2.36 -11.52
N ALA A 70 -3.38 -1.28 -11.99
CA ALA A 70 -1.92 -1.21 -12.10
C ALA A 70 -1.24 -1.38 -10.73
N ARG A 71 -1.80 -0.76 -9.69
CA ARG A 71 -1.39 -0.92 -8.28
C ARG A 71 -1.42 -2.38 -7.85
N VAL A 72 -2.59 -3.04 -7.97
CA VAL A 72 -2.78 -4.43 -7.55
C VAL A 72 -1.91 -5.38 -8.37
N HIS A 73 -1.81 -5.17 -9.68
CA HIS A 73 -0.99 -5.96 -10.58
C HIS A 73 0.49 -5.87 -10.21
N GLY A 74 1.03 -4.66 -10.09
CA GLY A 74 2.45 -4.43 -9.78
C GLY A 74 2.87 -5.04 -8.44
N VAL A 75 2.08 -4.81 -7.38
CA VAL A 75 2.33 -5.42 -6.06
C VAL A 75 2.23 -6.95 -6.14
N SER A 76 1.21 -7.48 -6.81
CA SER A 76 1.04 -8.93 -7.01
C SER A 76 2.23 -9.57 -7.74
N GLN A 77 2.77 -8.92 -8.78
CA GLN A 77 3.90 -9.43 -9.54
C GLN A 77 5.16 -9.57 -8.69
N LEU A 78 5.46 -8.55 -7.86
CA LEU A 78 6.59 -8.57 -6.94
C LEU A 78 6.41 -9.62 -5.84
N ILE A 79 5.20 -9.76 -5.28
CA ILE A 79 4.88 -10.83 -4.32
C ILE A 79 5.15 -12.21 -4.94
N LYS A 80 4.60 -12.46 -6.15
CA LYS A 80 4.78 -13.73 -6.86
C LYS A 80 6.25 -13.98 -7.21
N ALA A 81 7.01 -12.95 -7.58
CA ALA A 81 8.44 -13.07 -7.85
C ALA A 81 9.23 -13.46 -6.59
N PHE A 82 8.93 -12.84 -5.45
CA PHE A 82 9.55 -13.20 -4.17
C PHE A 82 9.20 -14.62 -3.73
N LEU A 83 7.93 -15.01 -3.85
CA LEU A 83 7.46 -16.37 -3.55
C LEU A 83 8.17 -17.41 -4.44
N ARG A 84 8.36 -17.13 -5.74
CA ARG A 84 9.12 -18.00 -6.64
C ARG A 84 10.58 -18.15 -6.22
N LYS A 85 11.27 -17.04 -5.92
CA LYS A 85 12.69 -17.07 -5.50
C LYS A 85 12.90 -17.77 -4.15
N THR A 86 11.88 -17.82 -3.30
CA THR A 86 11.93 -18.45 -1.97
C THR A 86 11.27 -19.83 -1.93
N GLU A 87 10.72 -20.31 -3.06
CA GLU A 87 9.93 -21.54 -3.14
C GLU A 87 8.82 -21.58 -2.07
N CYS A 88 8.18 -20.43 -1.82
CA CYS A 88 7.19 -20.20 -0.76
C CYS A 88 7.70 -20.45 0.69
N ASN A 89 8.97 -20.80 0.90
CA ASN A 89 9.58 -20.96 2.21
C ASN A 89 9.99 -19.60 2.81
N CYS A 90 9.00 -18.77 3.05
CA CYS A 90 9.20 -17.39 3.49
C CYS A 90 8.05 -16.90 4.39
N GLN A 91 8.17 -15.66 4.83
CA GLN A 91 7.13 -14.93 5.55
C GLN A 91 6.68 -13.74 4.71
N ILE A 92 5.40 -13.42 4.74
CA ILE A 92 4.88 -12.14 4.25
C ILE A 92 4.32 -11.36 5.43
N LEU A 93 4.68 -10.09 5.53
CA LEU A 93 4.21 -9.13 6.52
C LEU A 93 3.59 -7.92 5.81
N ASN A 94 2.26 -7.85 5.79
CA ASN A 94 1.51 -6.73 5.22
C ASN A 94 1.23 -5.68 6.31
N LEU A 95 1.85 -4.51 6.18
CA LEU A 95 1.78 -3.39 7.13
C LEU A 95 0.67 -2.45 6.67
N GLY A 96 -0.30 -2.14 7.54
CA GLY A 96 -1.49 -1.37 7.19
C GLY A 96 -2.37 -2.11 6.19
N ALA A 97 -2.60 -3.41 6.44
CA ALA A 97 -3.24 -4.31 5.48
C ALA A 97 -4.70 -3.95 5.18
N GLY A 98 -5.40 -3.26 6.09
CA GLY A 98 -6.81 -2.91 5.91
C GLY A 98 -7.69 -4.13 5.64
N MET A 99 -8.44 -4.09 4.53
CA MET A 99 -9.31 -5.20 4.08
C MET A 99 -8.68 -5.99 2.93
N ASP A 100 -7.36 -6.13 2.92
CA ASP A 100 -6.65 -6.87 1.89
C ASP A 100 -7.05 -8.35 1.86
N THR A 101 -7.04 -8.93 0.65
CA THR A 101 -7.51 -10.29 0.38
C THR A 101 -6.40 -11.20 -0.13
N THR A 102 -5.15 -10.73 -0.13
CA THR A 102 -4.02 -11.42 -0.76
C THR A 102 -3.80 -12.80 -0.18
N PHE A 103 -3.98 -13.00 1.13
CA PHE A 103 -3.86 -14.33 1.74
C PHE A 103 -4.74 -15.38 1.06
N TRP A 104 -6.05 -15.09 0.88
CA TRP A 104 -6.97 -16.04 0.26
C TRP A 104 -6.73 -16.19 -1.23
N ARG A 105 -6.39 -15.11 -1.95
CA ARG A 105 -6.03 -15.19 -3.37
C ARG A 105 -4.78 -16.04 -3.60
N LEU A 106 -3.74 -15.89 -2.78
CA LEU A 106 -2.54 -16.74 -2.84
C LEU A 106 -2.86 -18.20 -2.51
N LYS A 107 -3.79 -18.45 -1.59
CA LYS A 107 -4.26 -19.81 -1.27
C LYS A 107 -4.94 -20.49 -2.44
N ASP A 108 -5.74 -19.77 -3.22
CA ASP A 108 -6.38 -20.34 -4.42
C ASP A 108 -5.38 -20.64 -5.54
N GLU A 109 -4.29 -19.88 -5.59
CA GLU A 109 -3.20 -20.09 -6.55
C GLU A 109 -2.15 -21.13 -6.09
N ASP A 110 -2.32 -21.73 -4.91
CA ASP A 110 -1.35 -22.65 -4.29
C ASP A 110 0.04 -22.01 -4.05
N LEU A 111 0.04 -20.72 -3.71
CA LEU A 111 1.23 -19.87 -3.50
C LEU A 111 1.35 -19.37 -2.06
N LEU A 112 0.87 -20.12 -1.07
CA LEU A 112 0.93 -19.67 0.33
C LEU A 112 2.37 -19.67 0.86
N PRO A 113 2.83 -18.57 1.50
CA PRO A 113 4.09 -18.58 2.24
C PRO A 113 3.97 -19.45 3.50
N SER A 114 5.09 -19.83 4.10
CA SER A 114 5.13 -20.51 5.40
C SER A 114 4.30 -19.80 6.47
N LYS A 115 4.30 -18.45 6.48
CA LYS A 115 3.39 -17.63 7.31
C LYS A 115 3.04 -16.32 6.61
N TYR A 116 1.78 -15.91 6.73
CA TYR A 116 1.29 -14.60 6.33
C TYR A 116 0.84 -13.82 7.57
N PHE A 117 1.29 -12.58 7.69
CA PHE A 117 0.99 -11.69 8.80
C PHE A 117 0.42 -10.39 8.27
N GLU A 118 -0.60 -9.90 8.96
CA GLU A 118 -1.16 -8.57 8.74
C GLU A 118 -0.97 -7.78 10.03
N ILE A 119 -0.64 -6.49 9.90
CA ILE A 119 -0.59 -5.55 11.02
C ILE A 119 -1.44 -4.34 10.64
N ASP A 120 -2.29 -3.92 11.57
CA ASP A 120 -3.07 -2.68 11.47
C ASP A 120 -3.25 -2.08 12.88
N PHE A 121 -4.02 -1.01 13.03
CA PHE A 121 -4.25 -0.34 14.30
C PHE A 121 -4.78 -1.31 15.40
N PRO A 122 -4.49 -1.05 16.70
CA PRO A 122 -4.68 -1.99 17.83
C PRO A 122 -6.07 -2.59 18.06
N MET A 123 -7.09 -2.16 17.34
CA MET A 123 -8.37 -2.89 17.31
C MET A 123 -8.21 -4.28 16.67
N ILE A 124 -7.12 -4.54 15.94
CA ILE A 124 -6.81 -5.81 15.29
C ILE A 124 -5.32 -6.12 15.52
N VAL A 125 -5.04 -7.35 15.97
CA VAL A 125 -3.72 -8.01 16.12
C VAL A 125 -3.03 -7.92 17.50
N THR A 126 -2.89 -9.09 18.15
CA THR A 126 -1.97 -9.33 19.27
C THR A 126 -1.03 -10.52 18.98
N ARG A 127 0.26 -10.28 19.21
CA ARG A 127 1.41 -11.20 19.39
C ARG A 127 1.69 -12.28 18.32
N LYS A 128 2.72 -12.04 17.50
CA LYS A 128 3.59 -13.09 16.92
C LYS A 128 4.91 -12.48 16.41
N LEU A 129 5.92 -12.36 17.27
CA LEU A 129 7.26 -11.86 16.88
C LEU A 129 8.41 -12.86 17.13
N HIS A 130 8.12 -14.11 17.47
CA HIS A 130 9.15 -15.04 17.98
C HIS A 130 9.77 -15.98 16.94
N SER A 131 9.62 -15.72 15.64
CA SER A 131 10.11 -16.61 14.58
C SER A 131 10.58 -15.77 13.39
N ILE A 132 11.78 -15.18 13.51
CA ILE A 132 12.38 -14.21 12.56
C ILE A 132 13.66 -14.80 11.95
N LYS A 133 13.57 -15.97 11.30
CA LYS A 133 14.72 -16.59 10.61
C LYS A 133 14.48 -16.90 9.14
N LEU A 134 13.25 -16.70 8.64
CA LEU A 134 12.92 -16.96 7.25
C LEU A 134 13.12 -15.69 6.40
N PRO A 135 13.41 -15.83 5.09
CA PRO A 135 13.27 -14.74 4.15
C PRO A 135 11.91 -14.07 4.33
N THR A 136 11.88 -12.75 4.47
CA THR A 136 10.63 -12.03 4.77
C THR A 136 10.38 -10.94 3.77
N LEU A 137 9.18 -10.96 3.16
CA LEU A 137 8.66 -9.87 2.36
C LEU A 137 7.79 -8.97 3.24
N LEU A 138 8.10 -7.68 3.28
CA LEU A 138 7.27 -6.66 3.91
C LEU A 138 6.59 -5.83 2.83
N ILE A 139 5.32 -5.48 3.07
CA ILE A 139 4.51 -4.69 2.14
C ILE A 139 3.96 -3.48 2.89
N ALA A 140 4.10 -2.29 2.31
CA ALA A 140 3.43 -1.07 2.73
C ALA A 140 2.73 -0.46 1.50
N GLU A 141 1.42 -0.66 1.39
CA GLU A 141 0.63 -0.29 0.20
C GLU A 141 -0.28 0.92 0.49
N CYS A 142 0.21 2.13 0.21
CA CYS A 142 -0.32 3.41 0.69
C CYS A 142 -0.38 3.47 2.21
N VAL A 143 0.77 3.39 2.88
CA VAL A 143 0.84 3.36 4.35
C VAL A 143 1.88 4.32 4.90
N LEU A 144 3.11 4.34 4.35
CA LEU A 144 4.19 5.17 4.91
C LEU A 144 3.92 6.67 4.79
N VAL A 145 3.19 7.10 3.77
CA VAL A 145 2.78 8.51 3.58
C VAL A 145 1.89 9.07 4.72
N TYR A 146 1.21 8.22 5.48
CA TYR A 146 0.32 8.64 6.57
C TYR A 146 1.04 8.84 7.91
N MET A 147 2.30 8.43 8.01
CA MET A 147 3.13 8.64 9.19
C MET A 147 4.21 9.68 8.90
N THR A 148 4.79 10.27 9.94
CA THR A 148 5.85 11.24 9.74
C THR A 148 7.06 10.58 9.04
N PRO A 149 7.89 11.36 8.35
CA PRO A 149 9.14 10.90 7.73
C PRO A 149 10.05 10.16 8.72
N GLU A 150 10.10 10.64 9.97
CA GLU A 150 10.84 9.98 11.04
C GLU A 150 10.26 8.60 11.38
N GLN A 151 8.94 8.50 11.53
CA GLN A 151 8.25 7.24 11.86
C GLN A 151 8.42 6.20 10.75
N SER A 152 8.21 6.58 9.48
CA SER A 152 8.40 5.68 8.34
C SER A 152 9.86 5.24 8.20
N THR A 153 10.81 6.15 8.38
CA THR A 153 12.24 5.82 8.40
C THR A 153 12.59 4.83 9.52
N ASN A 154 12.03 5.03 10.72
CA ASN A 154 12.25 4.12 11.85
C ASN A 154 11.67 2.72 11.58
N LEU A 155 10.51 2.64 10.93
CA LEU A 155 9.89 1.38 10.50
C LEU A 155 10.75 0.65 9.46
N LEU A 156 11.24 1.37 8.45
CA LEU A 156 12.14 0.82 7.43
C LEU A 156 13.46 0.29 8.04
N LYS A 157 14.06 1.05 8.96
CA LYS A 157 15.27 0.64 9.69
C LYS A 157 15.03 -0.57 10.58
N TRP A 158 13.90 -0.61 11.28
CA TRP A 158 13.51 -1.76 12.09
C TRP A 158 13.38 -3.01 11.22
N ALA A 159 12.72 -2.92 10.06
CA ALA A 159 12.57 -4.03 9.13
C ALA A 159 13.94 -4.52 8.63
N ALA A 160 14.78 -3.61 8.11
CA ALA A 160 16.12 -3.95 7.63
C ALA A 160 17.00 -4.58 8.72
N LYS A 161 16.87 -4.15 9.98
CA LYS A 161 17.61 -4.72 11.12
C LYS A 161 17.06 -6.07 11.58
N SER A 162 15.75 -6.27 11.50
CA SER A 162 15.07 -7.46 12.05
C SER A 162 15.31 -8.70 11.21
N PHE A 163 15.41 -8.55 9.88
CA PHE A 163 15.51 -9.67 8.95
C PHE A 163 16.87 -9.69 8.27
N GLU A 164 17.55 -10.84 8.29
CA GLU A 164 18.81 -11.02 7.58
C GLU A 164 18.60 -10.96 6.06
N THR A 165 17.66 -11.77 5.56
CA THR A 165 17.20 -11.79 4.16
C THR A 165 15.79 -11.21 4.07
N ALA A 166 15.62 -10.12 3.33
CA ALA A 166 14.32 -9.47 3.21
C ALA A 166 14.12 -8.74 1.88
N MET A 167 12.84 -8.52 1.56
CA MET A 167 12.38 -7.61 0.53
C MET A 167 11.34 -6.66 1.14
N PHE A 168 11.35 -5.39 0.72
CA PHE A 168 10.32 -4.41 1.06
C PHE A 168 9.65 -3.94 -0.21
N ILE A 169 8.31 -3.92 -0.25
CA ILE A 169 7.52 -3.28 -1.30
C ILE A 169 6.86 -2.06 -0.69
N ASN A 170 7.03 -0.92 -1.33
CA ASN A 170 6.33 0.31 -0.99
C ASN A 170 5.58 0.82 -2.22
N TYR A 171 4.26 1.01 -2.10
CA TYR A 171 3.46 1.71 -3.09
C TYR A 171 2.90 2.97 -2.43
N GLU A 172 3.17 4.15 -2.97
CA GLU A 172 2.59 5.41 -2.49
C GLU A 172 2.79 6.53 -3.52
N GLN A 173 2.53 7.77 -3.12
CA GLN A 173 2.69 8.94 -3.96
C GLN A 173 4.16 9.22 -4.33
N VAL A 174 4.33 9.93 -5.44
CA VAL A 174 5.61 10.48 -5.92
C VAL A 174 5.36 11.78 -6.67
N ASN A 175 6.40 12.58 -6.91
CA ASN A 175 6.33 13.84 -7.67
C ASN A 175 5.37 14.88 -7.06
N MET A 176 5.20 14.88 -5.73
CA MET A 176 4.18 15.68 -5.04
C MET A 176 4.49 17.20 -4.94
N ASP A 177 5.65 17.64 -5.41
CA ASP A 177 6.10 19.05 -5.36
C ASP A 177 5.49 19.93 -6.47
N ASP A 178 4.85 19.32 -7.48
CA ASP A 178 4.27 20.06 -8.60
C ASP A 178 2.83 20.56 -8.32
N ARG A 179 2.22 21.25 -9.30
CA ARG A 179 0.87 21.79 -9.16
C ARG A 179 -0.18 20.71 -8.94
N PHE A 180 -0.07 19.56 -9.61
CA PHE A 180 -1.00 18.46 -9.46
C PHE A 180 -0.87 17.82 -8.07
N GLY A 181 0.36 17.59 -7.61
CA GLY A 181 0.66 17.14 -6.26
C GLY A 181 0.05 18.05 -5.19
N GLN A 182 0.16 19.38 -5.34
CA GLN A 182 -0.46 20.33 -4.40
C GLN A 182 -2.00 20.24 -4.39
N ILE A 183 -2.63 20.09 -5.56
CA ILE A 183 -4.09 19.89 -5.68
C ILE A 183 -4.50 18.58 -5.00
N MET A 184 -3.73 17.52 -5.18
CA MET A 184 -3.97 16.22 -4.57
C MET A 184 -3.90 16.28 -3.03
N ILE A 185 -2.89 16.97 -2.49
CA ILE A 185 -2.76 17.21 -1.04
C ILE A 185 -3.97 17.99 -0.52
N GLU A 186 -4.36 19.07 -1.20
CA GLU A 186 -5.51 19.88 -0.79
C GLU A 186 -6.82 19.07 -0.79
N ASN A 187 -7.02 18.23 -1.81
CA ASN A 187 -8.20 17.36 -1.92
C ASN A 187 -8.28 16.33 -0.80
N LEU A 188 -7.15 15.76 -0.36
CA LEU A 188 -7.11 14.81 0.76
C LEU A 188 -7.35 15.50 2.10
N ARG A 189 -6.78 16.69 2.31
CA ARG A 189 -7.03 17.51 3.50
C ARG A 189 -8.50 17.90 3.65
N ARG A 190 -9.20 18.19 2.54
CA ARG A 190 -10.66 18.45 2.55
C ARG A 190 -11.47 17.23 3.02
N ARG A 191 -10.90 16.02 2.94
CA ARG A 191 -11.47 14.77 3.46
C ARG A 191 -10.91 14.39 4.84
N GLN A 192 -10.29 15.35 5.54
CA GLN A 192 -9.68 15.17 6.86
C GLN A 192 -8.52 14.16 6.86
N CYS A 193 -7.90 13.91 5.69
CA CYS A 193 -6.75 13.03 5.55
C CYS A 193 -5.50 13.85 5.24
N ASP A 194 -4.66 14.09 6.25
CA ASP A 194 -3.35 14.73 6.04
C ASP A 194 -2.29 13.68 5.67
N LEU A 195 -1.37 14.08 4.79
CA LEU A 195 -0.26 13.25 4.35
C LEU A 195 1.00 13.63 5.13
N ALA A 196 1.11 13.17 6.36
CA ALA A 196 2.20 13.52 7.28
C ALA A 196 3.61 13.26 6.68
N GLY A 197 3.73 12.28 5.80
CA GLY A 197 4.97 11.87 5.15
C GLY A 197 5.19 12.44 3.74
N VAL A 198 4.37 13.39 3.27
CA VAL A 198 4.38 13.84 1.87
C VAL A 198 5.74 14.40 1.41
N GLU A 199 6.55 14.96 2.31
CA GLU A 199 7.90 15.45 1.97
C GLU A 199 8.84 14.35 1.46
N THR A 200 8.55 13.08 1.77
CA THR A 200 9.30 11.93 1.26
C THR A 200 8.85 11.48 -0.13
N CYS A 201 7.73 12.03 -0.63
CA CYS A 201 7.12 11.69 -1.92
C CYS A 201 7.58 12.66 -3.04
N LYS A 202 8.82 13.15 -2.97
CA LYS A 202 9.34 14.18 -3.87
C LYS A 202 9.65 13.66 -5.28
N SER A 203 10.30 12.50 -5.37
CA SER A 203 10.72 11.89 -6.63
C SER A 203 11.07 10.42 -6.44
N LEU A 204 11.18 9.66 -7.55
CA LEU A 204 11.64 8.27 -7.51
C LEU A 204 13.04 8.13 -6.87
N GLU A 205 13.92 9.11 -7.08
CA GLU A 205 15.24 9.12 -6.44
C GLU A 205 15.14 9.28 -4.92
N SER A 206 14.28 10.18 -4.42
CA SER A 206 14.07 10.34 -2.98
C SER A 206 13.47 9.07 -2.34
N GLN A 207 12.60 8.36 -3.06
CA GLN A 207 12.02 7.10 -2.60
C GLN A 207 13.08 6.00 -2.50
N LYS A 208 13.98 5.88 -3.49
CA LYS A 208 15.11 4.95 -3.45
C LYS A 208 16.09 5.30 -2.34
N GLU A 209 16.46 6.57 -2.20
CA GLU A 209 17.40 7.02 -1.17
C GLU A 209 16.86 6.77 0.24
N ARG A 210 15.55 6.96 0.47
CA ARG A 210 14.89 6.64 1.75
C ARG A 210 15.06 5.17 2.13
N LEU A 211 14.95 4.26 1.16
CA LEU A 211 15.17 2.82 1.36
C LEU A 211 16.65 2.52 1.63
N LEU A 212 17.55 3.00 0.77
CA LEU A 212 18.99 2.75 0.90
C LEU A 212 19.56 3.27 2.23
N SER A 213 19.26 4.51 2.58
CA SER A 213 19.68 5.14 3.85
C SER A 213 19.06 4.50 5.10
N SER A 214 18.01 3.68 4.94
CA SER A 214 17.38 2.92 6.01
C SER A 214 17.97 1.51 6.20
N GLY A 215 19.05 1.18 5.50
CA GLY A 215 19.78 -0.09 5.68
C GLY A 215 19.44 -1.18 4.67
N TRP A 216 18.79 -0.83 3.55
CA TRP A 216 18.54 -1.74 2.43
C TRP A 216 19.72 -1.71 1.44
N GLU A 217 20.08 -2.85 0.86
CA GLU A 217 21.28 -2.98 -0.01
C GLU A 217 21.03 -2.60 -1.47
N SER A 218 19.77 -2.66 -1.89
CA SER A 218 19.34 -2.25 -3.23
C SER A 218 17.95 -1.64 -3.13
N ALA A 219 17.67 -0.70 -4.03
CA ALA A 219 16.37 -0.08 -4.17
C ALA A 219 16.09 0.17 -5.65
N SER A 220 14.87 -0.11 -6.07
CA SER A 220 14.34 0.21 -7.39
C SER A 220 13.00 0.89 -7.22
N ALA A 221 12.67 1.80 -8.12
CA ALA A 221 11.43 2.54 -8.10
C ALA A 221 11.02 2.86 -9.53
N ILE A 222 9.71 2.81 -9.77
CA ILE A 222 9.09 3.15 -11.04
C ILE A 222 7.79 3.90 -10.77
N ASP A 223 7.44 4.90 -11.59
CA ASP A 223 6.11 5.48 -11.52
C ASP A 223 5.06 4.56 -12.14
N MET A 224 3.79 4.74 -11.77
CA MET A 224 2.75 3.82 -12.21
C MET A 224 2.44 3.93 -13.70
N MET A 225 2.85 5.03 -14.36
CA MET A 225 2.64 5.20 -15.80
C MET A 225 3.66 4.37 -16.58
N GLU A 226 4.92 4.37 -16.16
CA GLU A 226 5.95 3.51 -16.73
C GLU A 226 5.60 2.02 -16.48
N LEU A 227 5.10 1.66 -15.29
CA LEU A 227 4.58 0.31 -15.03
C LEU A 227 3.42 -0.04 -15.98
N TYR A 228 2.42 0.83 -16.11
CA TYR A 228 1.27 0.63 -16.99
C TYR A 228 1.70 0.44 -18.44
N SER A 229 2.68 1.22 -18.92
CA SER A 229 3.22 1.13 -20.28
C SER A 229 3.92 -0.20 -20.59
N LYS A 230 4.38 -0.90 -19.56
CA LYS A 230 5.12 -2.18 -19.65
C LYS A 230 4.23 -3.40 -19.42
N LEU A 231 2.94 -3.21 -19.14
CA LEU A 231 2.00 -4.31 -19.02
C LEU A 231 1.95 -5.15 -20.31
N PRO A 232 1.70 -6.47 -20.23
CA PRO A 232 1.47 -7.28 -21.40
C PRO A 232 0.35 -6.70 -22.27
N ARG A 233 0.54 -6.61 -23.58
CA ARG A 233 -0.45 -6.02 -24.51
C ARG A 233 -1.84 -6.65 -24.37
N ALA A 234 -1.91 -7.97 -24.11
CA ALA A 234 -3.17 -8.67 -23.89
C ALA A 234 -3.90 -8.16 -22.64
N GLU A 235 -3.18 -7.86 -21.56
CA GLU A 235 -3.77 -7.29 -20.34
C GLU A 235 -4.23 -5.85 -20.58
N VAL A 236 -3.44 -5.03 -21.28
CA VAL A 236 -3.85 -3.67 -21.66
C VAL A 236 -5.13 -3.70 -22.50
N SER A 237 -5.16 -4.49 -23.58
CA SER A 237 -6.36 -4.62 -24.41
C SER A 237 -7.58 -5.11 -23.61
N ARG A 238 -7.38 -6.04 -22.66
CA ARG A 238 -8.45 -6.53 -21.79
C ARG A 238 -9.01 -5.42 -20.92
N ILE A 239 -8.18 -4.71 -20.15
CA ILE A 239 -8.64 -3.68 -19.21
C ILE A 239 -9.21 -2.46 -19.92
N GLU A 240 -8.65 -2.06 -21.07
CA GLU A 240 -9.13 -0.91 -21.84
C GLU A 240 -10.48 -1.17 -22.52
N SER A 241 -10.81 -2.45 -22.75
CA SER A 241 -12.13 -2.85 -23.26
C SER A 241 -13.25 -2.83 -22.21
N LEU A 242 -12.92 -2.78 -20.91
CA LEU A 242 -13.90 -2.78 -19.83
C LEU A 242 -14.65 -1.45 -19.72
N GLU A 243 -13.92 -0.35 -19.87
CA GLU A 243 -14.45 1.00 -19.74
C GLU A 243 -13.78 1.95 -20.72
N PHE A 244 -14.61 2.77 -21.37
CA PHE A 244 -14.16 3.87 -22.22
C PHE A 244 -13.52 4.97 -21.36
N LEU A 245 -12.35 5.43 -21.79
CA LEU A 245 -11.63 6.57 -21.21
C LEU A 245 -11.27 7.50 -22.38
N ASP A 246 -11.83 8.70 -22.37
CA ASP A 246 -11.56 9.76 -23.34
C ASP A 246 -10.35 10.61 -22.98
N GLU A 247 -10.19 10.94 -21.70
CA GLU A 247 -9.11 11.81 -21.19
C GLU A 247 -7.92 10.99 -20.67
N MET A 248 -7.08 10.52 -21.60
CA MET A 248 -5.85 9.77 -21.27
C MET A 248 -4.84 10.61 -20.47
N GLU A 249 -4.87 11.93 -20.63
CA GLU A 249 -4.02 12.88 -19.92
C GLU A 249 -4.28 12.86 -18.41
N LEU A 250 -5.53 12.64 -17.98
CA LEU A 250 -5.87 12.50 -16.55
C LEU A 250 -5.28 11.23 -15.96
N LEU A 251 -5.35 10.11 -16.70
CA LEU A 251 -4.73 8.85 -16.31
C LEU A 251 -3.20 9.01 -16.20
N GLU A 252 -2.57 9.64 -17.20
CA GLU A 252 -1.13 9.89 -17.19
C GLU A 252 -0.71 10.74 -15.98
N GLN A 253 -1.38 11.87 -15.75
CA GLN A 253 -1.12 12.73 -14.59
C GLN A 253 -1.29 11.96 -13.27
N LEU A 254 -2.37 11.21 -13.11
CA LEU A 254 -2.60 10.41 -11.91
C LEU A 254 -1.50 9.36 -11.71
N MET A 255 -1.16 8.61 -12.76
CA MET A 255 -0.19 7.51 -12.69
C MET A 255 1.24 8.00 -12.47
N GLN A 256 1.62 9.16 -12.99
CA GLN A 256 2.92 9.79 -12.73
C GLN A 256 3.09 10.29 -11.29
N HIS A 257 2.00 10.36 -10.51
CA HIS A 257 1.99 10.78 -9.11
C HIS A 257 1.91 9.63 -8.11
N TYR A 258 2.01 8.39 -8.58
CA TYR A 258 2.20 7.21 -7.75
C TYR A 258 3.43 6.43 -8.22
N CYS A 259 4.08 5.74 -7.29
CA CYS A 259 5.20 4.86 -7.60
C CYS A 259 5.09 3.52 -6.91
N LEU A 260 5.69 2.51 -7.54
CA LEU A 260 6.01 1.23 -6.93
C LEU A 260 7.53 1.18 -6.69
N CYS A 261 7.91 1.03 -5.43
CA CYS A 261 9.30 0.87 -5.02
C CYS A 261 9.50 -0.50 -4.39
N TRP A 262 10.67 -1.09 -4.62
CA TRP A 262 11.08 -2.29 -3.90
C TRP A 262 12.55 -2.25 -3.55
N ALA A 263 12.87 -2.82 -2.39
CA ALA A 263 14.23 -2.91 -1.87
C ALA A 263 14.54 -4.32 -1.38
N THR A 264 15.80 -4.71 -1.41
CA THR A 264 16.24 -6.03 -0.92
C THR A 264 17.50 -5.94 -0.07
N LYS A 265 17.65 -6.92 0.83
CA LYS A 265 18.80 -7.10 1.73
C LYS A 265 19.07 -8.61 1.91
N GLY A 266 20.35 -9.00 1.99
CA GLY A 266 20.76 -10.38 2.32
C GLY A 266 20.23 -11.44 1.36
N GLY A 267 19.97 -11.07 0.11
CA GLY A 267 19.24 -11.88 -0.87
C GLY A 267 20.08 -12.43 -2.02
N SER A 268 21.42 -12.37 -1.92
CA SER A 268 22.32 -12.75 -3.02
C SER A 268 22.18 -14.22 -3.42
N GLU A 269 22.08 -15.14 -2.46
CA GLU A 269 21.92 -16.59 -2.74
C GLU A 269 20.56 -16.91 -3.39
N LEU A 270 19.53 -16.13 -3.08
CA LEU A 270 18.19 -16.27 -3.64
C LEU A 270 18.00 -15.44 -4.92
N GLY A 271 18.99 -14.65 -5.33
CA GLY A 271 18.89 -13.72 -6.46
C GLY A 271 17.78 -12.68 -6.31
N LEU A 272 17.52 -12.17 -5.08
CA LEU A 272 16.42 -11.20 -4.86
C LEU A 272 16.64 -9.88 -5.61
N LYS A 273 17.90 -9.50 -5.88
CA LYS A 273 18.23 -8.29 -6.65
C LYS A 273 17.76 -8.33 -8.12
N GLU A 274 17.43 -9.52 -8.62
CA GLU A 274 16.92 -9.72 -9.98
C GLU A 274 15.40 -9.58 -10.08
N ILE A 275 14.70 -9.44 -8.95
CA ILE A 275 13.25 -9.31 -8.93
C ILE A 275 12.83 -7.99 -9.60
N THR A 276 11.87 -8.11 -10.51
CA THR A 276 11.17 -7.01 -11.19
C THR A 276 9.66 -7.32 -11.20
N TYR A 277 8.86 -6.28 -11.46
CA TYR A 277 7.41 -6.37 -11.69
C TYR A 277 7.09 -7.00 -13.06
#